data_AF-A0A2G4F0X1-F1
#
_entry.id   AF-A0A2G4F0X1-F1
#
_cell.length_a   1.000
_cell.length_b   1.000
_cell.length_c   1.000
_cell.angle_alpha   90.00
_cell.angle_beta   90.00
_cell.angle_gamma   90.00
#
_symmetry.space_group_name_H-M   'P 1'
#
loop_
_entity.id
_entity.type
_entity.pdbx_description
1 polymer ?
#
loop_
_entity_poly.entity_id
_entity_poly.type
_entity_poly.pdbx_seq_one_letter_code
_entity_poly.pdbx_strand_id
1 'polypeptide(L)' 'MLPVRKKLVTDEAMRPVAVLIDYEDWQKIEQLLETLIIHKKENSNLAKYAGVIKLTEDPLDYQRQIREEWD' A
#
# COMPACT_ATOMS: atom_id res chain seq x y z
N MET A 1 2.72 -5.03 -18.47
CA MET A 1 3.22 -6.04 -17.51
C MET A 1 4.58 -6.50 -17.99
N LEU A 2 5.60 -6.51 -17.13
CA LEU A 2 6.92 -7.04 -17.49
C LEU A 2 6.81 -8.57 -17.64
N PRO A 3 7.20 -9.16 -18.79
CA PRO A 3 7.17 -10.60 -18.96
C PRO A 3 8.31 -11.24 -18.18
N VAL A 4 8.05 -11.59 -16.92
CA VAL A 4 9.00 -12.30 -16.05
C VAL A 4 8.90 -13.79 -16.33
N ARG A 5 10.01 -14.39 -16.77
CA ARG A 5 10.08 -15.85 -16.94
C ARG A 5 10.21 -16.48 -15.56
N LYS A 6 9.19 -17.24 -15.16
CA LYS A 6 9.16 -17.94 -13.88
C LYS A 6 8.85 -19.41 -14.07
N LYS A 7 9.54 -20.26 -13.32
CA LYS A 7 9.29 -21.71 -13.26
C LYS A 7 8.84 -22.06 -11.85
N LEU A 8 7.68 -22.72 -11.76
CA LEU A 8 7.19 -23.25 -10.49
C LEU A 8 7.90 -24.57 -10.20
N VAL A 9 8.40 -24.71 -8.98
CA VAL A 9 8.97 -25.95 -8.45
C VAL A 9 7.93 -26.54 -7.50
N THR A 10 7.49 -27.75 -7.79
CA THR A 10 6.48 -28.47 -7.01
C THR A 10 7.10 -29.64 -6.24
N ASP A 11 6.53 -29.99 -5.09
CA ASP A 11 6.88 -31.19 -4.33
C ASP A 11 6.33 -32.46 -4.99
N GLU A 12 6.60 -33.61 -4.36
CA GLU A 12 6.10 -34.93 -4.78
C GLU A 12 4.56 -35.03 -4.78
N ALA A 13 3.88 -34.16 -4.02
CA ALA A 13 2.42 -34.06 -3.97
C ALA A 13 1.87 -32.99 -4.94
N MET A 14 2.68 -32.52 -5.91
CA MET A 14 2.33 -31.49 -6.89
C MET A 14 1.96 -30.13 -6.27
N ARG A 15 2.37 -29.86 -5.03
CA ARG A 15 2.15 -28.58 -4.36
C ARG A 15 3.31 -27.63 -4.67
N PRO A 16 3.05 -26.36 -5.01
CA PRO A 16 4.11 -25.39 -5.31
C PRO A 16 4.90 -25.06 -4.04
N VAL A 17 6.22 -25.26 -4.09
CA VAL A 17 7.13 -24.99 -2.96
C VAL A 17 8.00 -23.76 -3.24
N ALA A 18 8.44 -23.58 -4.48
CA ALA A 18 9.30 -22.47 -4.84
C ALA A 18 9.02 -21.96 -6.26
N VAL A 19 9.52 -20.76 -6.54
CA VAL A 19 9.50 -20.16 -7.86
C VAL A 19 10.94 -19.83 -8.22
N LEU A 20 11.41 -20.35 -9.35
CA LEU A 20 12.69 -20.00 -9.93
C LEU A 20 12.46 -18.87 -10.94
N ILE A 21 13.24 -17.81 -10.82
CA ILE A 21 13.22 -16.65 -11.70
C ILE A 21 14.67 -16.42 -12.13
N ASP A 22 14.87 -16.01 -13.38
CA ASP A 22 16.19 -15.65 -13.88
C ASP A 22 16.76 -14.49 -13.05
N TYR A 23 18.04 -14.55 -12.75
CA TYR A 23 18.67 -13.61 -11.82
C TYR A 23 18.56 -12.15 -12.28
N GLU A 24 18.68 -11.89 -13.58
CA GLU A 24 18.52 -10.54 -14.15
C GLU A 24 17.11 -9.97 -13.94
N ASP A 25 16.10 -10.83 -14.04
CA ASP A 25 14.71 -10.45 -13.80
C ASP A 25 14.47 -10.24 -12.31
N TRP A 26 15.06 -11.07 -11.45
CA TRP A 26 15.03 -10.88 -10.00
C TRP A 26 15.60 -9.51 -9.59
N GLN A 27 16.77 -9.12 -10.10
CA GLN A 27 17.38 -7.82 -9.79
C GLN A 27 16.49 -6.64 -10.21
N LYS A 28 15.84 -6.71 -11.37
CA LYS A 28 14.92 -5.66 -11.83
C LYS A 28 13.68 -5.56 -10.91
N ILE A 29 13.14 -6.69 -10.48
CA ILE A 29 12.00 -6.74 -9.55
C ILE A 29 12.38 -6.14 -8.20
N GLU A 30 13.56 -6.47 -7.69
CA GLU A 30 14.08 -5.95 -6.42
C GLU A 30 14.19 -4.42 -6.45
N GLN A 31 14.79 -3.86 -7.50
CA GLN A 31 14.89 -2.40 -7.68
C GLN A 31 13.52 -1.71 -7.75
N LEU A 32 12.55 -2.32 -8.46
CA LEU A 32 11.20 -1.79 -8.54
C LEU A 32 10.48 -1.85 -7.18
N LEU A 33 10.67 -2.94 -6.43
CA LEU A 33 10.09 -3.09 -5.10
C LEU A 33 10.67 -2.09 -4.10
N GLU A 34 11.98 -1.88 -4.10
CA GLU A 34 12.61 -0.87 -3.25
C GLU A 34 12.04 0.53 -3.53
N THR A 35 11.95 0.89 -4.81
CA THR A 35 11.40 2.19 -5.23
C THR A 35 9.95 2.36 -4.76
N LEU A 36 9.12 1.32 -4.90
CA LEU A 36 7.73 1.32 -4.43
C LEU A 36 7.61 1.38 -2.91
N ILE A 37 8.47 0.66 -2.18
CA ILE A 37 8.50 0.67 -0.71
C ILE A 37 8.86 2.08 -0.22
N ILE A 38 9.85 2.73 -0.84
CA ILE A 38 10.24 4.11 -0.52
C ILE A 38 9.07 5.07 -0.77
N HIS A 39 8.46 5.03 -1.95
CA HIS A 39 7.30 5.87 -2.28
C HIS A 39 6.10 5.61 -1.35
N LYS A 40 5.85 4.35 -0.97
CA LYS A 40 4.79 4.01 -0.02
C LYS A 40 5.10 4.57 1.37
N LYS A 41 6.35 4.47 1.83
CA LYS A 41 6.79 4.98 3.13
C LYS A 41 6.60 6.49 3.24
N GLU A 42 6.98 7.25 2.22
CA GLU A 42 6.78 8.71 2.17
C GLU A 42 5.31 9.10 2.20
N ASN A 43 4.45 8.39 1.45
CA ASN A 43 3.01 8.67 1.43
C ASN A 43 2.28 8.21 2.70
N SER A 44 2.81 7.21 3.40
CA SER A 44 2.23 6.67 4.64
C SER A 44 2.63 7.44 5.90
N ASN A 45 3.49 8.46 5.79
CA ASN A 45 3.85 9.28 6.94
C ASN A 45 2.67 10.18 7.36
N LEU A 46 1.83 9.66 8.26
CA LEU A 46 0.70 10.38 8.85
C LEU A 46 1.13 11.44 9.88
N ALA A 47 2.40 11.44 10.31
CA ALA A 47 2.89 12.40 11.30
C ALA A 47 2.79 13.85 10.78
N LYS A 48 2.81 14.07 9.47
CA LYS A 48 2.58 15.40 8.86
C LYS A 48 1.19 15.98 9.13
N TYR A 49 0.22 15.14 9.52
CA TYR A 49 -1.14 15.55 9.88
C TYR A 49 -1.38 15.50 11.40
N ALA A 50 -0.39 15.08 12.20
CA ALA A 50 -0.53 15.04 13.66
C ALA A 50 -0.66 16.47 14.21
N GLY A 51 -1.74 16.73 14.95
CA GLY A 51 -2.04 18.05 15.51
C GLY A 51 -2.50 19.10 14.48
N VAL A 52 -2.53 18.76 13.18
CA VAL A 52 -3.04 19.64 12.13
C VAL A 52 -4.50 19.27 11.84
N ILE A 53 -5.40 19.72 12.70
CA ILE A 53 -6.83 19.68 12.39
C ILE A 53 -7.19 21.03 11.77
N LYS A 54 -7.34 21.05 10.45
CA LYS A 54 -7.91 22.21 9.74
C LYS A 54 -9.40 22.00 9.58
N LEU A 55 -10.18 22.47 10.55
CA LEU A 55 -11.63 22.49 10.45
C LEU A 55 -12.06 23.61 9.51
N THR A 56 -12.99 23.29 8.60
CA THR A 56 -13.60 24.27 7.69
C THR A 56 -14.74 25.03 8.37
N GLU A 57 -15.34 24.41 9.40
CA GLU A 57 -16.51 24.87 10.13
C GLU A 57 -16.27 24.71 11.63
N ASP A 58 -16.99 25.47 12.45
CA ASP A 58 -16.92 25.29 13.89
C ASP A 58 -17.52 23.92 14.28
N PRO A 59 -16.82 23.10 15.08
CA PRO A 59 -17.26 21.75 15.39
C PRO A 59 -18.53 21.69 16.25
N LEU A 60 -18.83 22.72 17.05
CA LEU A 60 -20.10 22.78 17.80
C LEU A 60 -21.27 23.12 16.87
N ASP A 61 -21.05 24.03 15.92
CA ASP A 61 -22.07 24.39 14.93
C ASP A 61 -22.41 23.21 14.03
N TYR A 62 -21.39 22.49 13.53
CA TYR A 62 -21.60 21.26 12.75
C TYR A 62 -22.38 20.20 13.54
N GLN A 63 -22.06 20.01 14.82
CA GLN A 63 -22.79 19.06 15.68
C GLN A 63 -24.25 19.45 15.88
N ARG A 64 -24.55 20.75 15.99
CA ARG A 64 -25.94 21.23 16.11
C ARG A 64 -26.70 20.99 14.82
N GLN A 65 -26.13 21.33 13.67
CA GLN A 65 -26.77 21.13 12.36
C GLN A 65 -27.14 19.67 12.12
N ILE A 66 -26.18 18.74 12.32
CA ILE A 66 -26.45 17.30 12.16
C ILE A 66 -27.53 16.81 13.13
N ARG A 67 -27.62 17.37 14.34
CA ARG A 67 -28.68 16.99 15.27
C ARG A 67 -30.05 17.48 14.79
N GLU A 68 -30.13 18.72 14.31
CA GLU A 68 -31.37 19.32 13.78
C GLU A 68 -31.83 18.64 12.47
N GLU A 69 -30.92 18.09 11.67
CA GLU A 69 -31.26 17.33 10.45
C GLU A 69 -31.99 16.00 10.72
N TRP A 70 -31.91 15.48 11.95
CA TRP A 70 -32.52 14.20 12.34
C TRP A 70 -33.79 14.38 13.19
N ASP A 71 -34.15 15.61 13.53
CA ASP A 71 -35.42 16.00 14.18
C ASP A 71 -36.51 16.29 13.13
#